data_AF-A0A4U2DUZ8-F1
#
_entry.id   AF-A0A4U2DUZ8-F1
#
_cell.length_a   1.000
_cell.length_b   1.000
_cell.length_c   1.000
_cell.angle_alpha   90.00
_cell.angle_beta   90.00
_cell.angle_gamma   90.00
#
_symmetry.space_group_name_H-M   'P 1'
#
loop_
_entity.id
_entity.type
_entity.pdbx_description
1 polymer ?
#
loop_
_entity_poly.entity_id
_entity_poly.type
_entity_poly.pdbx_seq_one_letter_code
_entity_poly.pdbx_strand_id
1 'polypeptide(L)'
;KYRLGKTLKKRGLNVADMLANLDGIESDINQMIAGWLAEPTPVAMRLEDEALTDSRYWEWQLDADTLVSIPCGGTHIENTSELKALSVKLTQLDDQHFEMLTHV
;
A
#
# COMPACT_ATOMS: atom_id res chain seq x y z
N LYS A 1 -12.65 -5.64 -0.87
CA LYS A 1 -12.85 -7.08 -1.16
C LYS A 1 -12.15 -7.45 -2.47
N TYR A 2 -11.29 -8.47 -2.44
CA TYR A 2 -10.51 -8.95 -3.58
C TYR A 2 -11.01 -10.33 -4.00
N ARG A 3 -11.00 -10.59 -5.32
CA ARG A 3 -11.42 -11.88 -5.89
C ARG A 3 -10.25 -12.60 -6.55
N LEU A 4 -10.00 -13.83 -6.12
CA LEU A 4 -8.94 -14.73 -6.59
C LEU A 4 -9.41 -15.54 -7.82
N GLY A 5 -9.59 -14.83 -8.93
CA GLY A 5 -10.15 -15.37 -10.17
C GLY A 5 -9.23 -16.29 -10.97
N LYS A 6 -9.79 -16.88 -12.05
CA LYS A 6 -9.11 -17.85 -12.93
C LYS A 6 -7.78 -17.34 -13.50
N THR A 7 -7.67 -16.05 -13.81
CA THR A 7 -6.44 -15.48 -14.39
C THR A 7 -5.25 -15.56 -13.42
N LEU A 8 -5.46 -15.33 -12.13
CA LEU A 8 -4.39 -15.43 -11.13
C LEU A 8 -3.91 -16.88 -10.98
N LYS A 9 -4.85 -17.83 -10.94
CA LYS A 9 -4.53 -19.28 -10.92
C LYS A 9 -3.72 -19.69 -12.15
N LYS A 10 -4.11 -19.20 -13.34
CA LYS A 10 -3.36 -19.45 -14.60
C LYS A 10 -1.97 -18.85 -14.61
N ARG A 11 -1.72 -17.78 -13.85
CA ARG A 11 -0.41 -17.14 -13.69
C ARG A 11 0.45 -17.79 -12.60
N GLY A 12 0.00 -18.89 -12.00
CA GLY A 12 0.78 -19.68 -11.04
C GLY A 12 0.49 -19.38 -9.57
N LEU A 13 -0.49 -18.52 -9.25
CA LEU A 13 -0.86 -18.30 -7.85
C LEU A 13 -1.59 -19.53 -7.28
N ASN A 14 -0.99 -20.17 -6.27
CA ASN A 14 -1.66 -21.19 -5.48
C ASN A 14 -2.62 -20.52 -4.48
N VAL A 15 -3.88 -20.38 -4.88
CA VAL A 15 -4.91 -19.71 -4.08
C VAL A 15 -5.17 -20.41 -2.75
N ALA A 16 -5.17 -21.75 -2.72
CA ALA A 16 -5.44 -22.48 -1.49
C ALA A 16 -4.33 -22.26 -0.45
N ASP A 17 -3.07 -22.31 -0.90
CA ASP A 17 -1.90 -22.08 -0.05
C ASP A 17 -1.82 -20.62 0.43
N MET A 18 -2.08 -19.66 -0.47
CA MET A 18 -2.16 -18.24 -0.09
C MET A 18 -3.25 -18.00 0.96
N LEU A 19 -4.45 -18.56 0.79
CA LEU A 19 -5.55 -18.40 1.74
C LEU A 19 -5.21 -19.04 3.10
N ALA A 20 -4.57 -20.21 3.08
CA ALA A 20 -4.10 -20.87 4.30
C ALA A 20 -3.00 -20.09 5.04
N ASN A 21 -2.25 -19.23 4.33
CA ASN A 21 -1.17 -18.41 4.88
C ASN A 21 -1.53 -16.91 5.00
N LEU A 22 -2.82 -16.55 5.03
CA LEU A 22 -3.21 -15.13 5.11
C LEU A 22 -2.66 -14.42 6.35
N ASP A 23 -2.60 -15.09 7.50
CA ASP A 23 -2.06 -14.51 8.73
C ASP A 23 -0.55 -14.21 8.61
N GLY A 24 0.20 -15.07 7.91
CA GLY A 24 1.61 -14.82 7.62
C GLY A 24 1.80 -13.62 6.69
N ILE A 25 1.01 -13.55 5.62
CA ILE A 25 1.01 -12.42 4.68
C ILE A 25 0.63 -11.11 5.40
N GLU A 26 -0.36 -11.15 6.29
CA GLU A 26 -0.75 -10.00 7.12
C GLU A 26 0.42 -9.54 8.00
N SER A 27 1.10 -10.47 8.67
CA SER A 27 2.28 -10.16 9.48
C SER A 27 3.39 -9.53 8.66
N ASP A 28 3.71 -10.10 7.49
CA ASP A 28 4.77 -9.61 6.60
C ASP A 28 4.46 -8.19 6.09
N ILE A 29 3.21 -7.92 5.70
CA ILE A 29 2.77 -6.58 5.27
C ILE A 29 2.89 -5.58 6.42
N ASN A 30 2.41 -5.94 7.61
CA ASN A 30 2.48 -5.04 8.77
C ASN A 30 3.92 -4.78 9.21
N GLN A 31 4.80 -5.77 9.14
CA GLN A 31 6.22 -5.60 9.43
C GLN A 31 6.88 -4.66 8.41
N MET A 32 6.55 -4.80 7.12
CA MET A 32 7.04 -3.90 6.07
C MET A 32 6.58 -2.46 6.29
N ILE A 33 5.30 -2.25 6.60
CA ILE A 33 4.74 -0.93 6.93
C ILE A 33 5.44 -0.34 8.15
N ALA A 34 5.62 -1.12 9.22
CA ALA A 34 6.31 -0.68 10.42
C ALA A 34 7.76 -0.29 10.13
N GLY A 35 8.44 -1.00 9.23
CA GLY A 35 9.79 -0.65 8.78
C GLY A 35 9.83 0.70 8.05
N TRP A 36 8.87 0.97 7.15
CA TRP A 36 8.79 2.24 6.45
C TRP A 36 8.44 3.44 7.35
N LEU A 37 7.68 3.20 8.40
CA LEU A 37 7.27 4.22 9.37
C LEU A 37 8.16 4.30 10.60
N ALA A 38 9.26 3.52 10.64
CA ALA A 38 10.19 3.52 11.76
C ALA A 38 10.88 4.89 11.93
N GLU A 39 11.12 5.59 10.81
CA GLU A 39 11.69 6.93 10.79
C GLU A 39 10.77 7.90 10.04
N PRO A 40 10.59 9.14 10.55
CA PRO A 40 9.87 10.18 9.85
C PRO A 40 10.51 10.53 8.50
N THR A 41 9.73 10.47 7.43
CA THR A 41 10.18 10.77 6.07
C THR A 41 9.22 11.72 5.36
N PRO A 42 9.75 12.65 4.54
CA PRO A 42 8.93 13.66 3.89
C PRO A 42 8.07 13.07 2.77
N VAL A 43 6.88 13.63 2.65
CA VAL A 43 5.92 13.40 1.58
C VAL A 43 5.66 14.75 0.91
N ALA A 44 5.70 14.79 -0.41
CA ALA A 44 5.55 16.02 -1.18
C ALA A 44 4.59 15.85 -2.35
N MET A 45 3.94 16.93 -2.73
CA MET A 45 3.24 17.02 -4.00
C MET A 45 4.14 17.72 -5.01
N ARG A 46 4.60 17.00 -6.02
CA ARG A 46 5.33 17.55 -7.16
C ARG A 46 4.34 17.94 -8.25
N LEU A 47 4.41 19.19 -8.69
CA LEU A 47 3.72 19.65 -9.89
C LEU A 47 4.66 19.50 -11.08
N GLU A 48 4.15 18.99 -12.21
CA GLU A 48 4.92 18.94 -13.45
C GLU A 48 5.14 20.35 -14.02
N ASP A 49 4.09 21.18 -13.99
CA ASP A 49 4.08 22.58 -14.43
C ASP A 49 3.02 23.37 -13.63
N GLU A 50 2.90 24.67 -13.89
CA GLU A 50 2.07 25.59 -13.11
C GLU A 50 0.58 25.63 -13.52
N ALA A 51 0.19 25.01 -14.64
CA ALA A 51 -1.19 25.08 -15.12
C ALA A 51 -2.12 24.15 -14.32
N LEU A 52 -3.39 24.53 -14.24
CA LEU A 52 -4.40 23.77 -13.50
C LEU A 52 -4.60 22.33 -14.03
N THR A 53 -4.36 22.13 -15.33
CA THR A 53 -4.49 20.87 -16.05
C THR A 53 -3.26 19.98 -15.96
N ASP A 54 -2.17 20.48 -15.37
CA ASP A 54 -0.92 19.76 -15.34
C ASP A 54 -0.96 18.64 -14.32
N SER A 55 -0.20 17.59 -14.63
CA SER A 55 -0.17 16.39 -13.81
C SER A 55 0.48 16.70 -12.46
N ARG A 56 -0.10 16.15 -11.40
CA ARG A 56 0.43 16.22 -10.05
C ARG A 56 0.84 14.82 -9.62
N TYR A 57 1.95 14.75 -8.91
CA TYR A 57 2.51 13.51 -8.41
C TYR A 57 2.66 13.63 -6.90
N TRP A 58 2.14 12.63 -6.20
CA TRP A 58 2.49 12.37 -4.83
C TRP A 58 3.85 11.68 -4.83
N GLU A 59 4.78 12.23 -4.06
CA GLU A 59 6.13 11.72 -3.91
C GLU A 59 6.42 11.44 -2.45
N TRP A 60 7.08 10.31 -2.19
CA TRP A 60 7.47 9.90 -0.85
C TRP A 60 8.90 9.38 -0.87
N GLN A 61 9.75 10.00 -0.04
CA GLN A 61 11.09 9.51 0.21
C GLN A 61 11.01 8.33 1.18
N LEU A 62 10.99 7.10 0.67
CA LEU A 62 10.81 5.89 1.47
C LEU A 62 12.00 5.64 2.39
N ASP A 63 13.20 5.79 1.84
CA ASP A 63 14.50 5.68 2.50
C ASP A 63 15.51 6.59 1.78
N ALA A 64 16.80 6.53 2.11
CA ALA A 64 17.81 7.41 1.52
C ALA A 64 17.97 7.28 -0.02
N ASP A 65 17.65 6.12 -0.57
CA ASP A 65 17.93 5.78 -1.98
C ASP A 65 16.65 5.65 -2.82
N THR A 66 15.48 5.60 -2.17
CA THR A 66 14.21 5.26 -2.81
C THR A 66 13.20 6.40 -2.74
N LEU A 67 12.98 7.05 -3.89
CA LEU A 67 11.87 7.98 -4.10
C LEU A 67 10.72 7.29 -4.84
N VAL A 68 9.56 7.22 -4.20
CA VAL A 68 8.32 6.70 -4.80
C VAL A 68 7.54 7.87 -5.38
N SER A 69 7.06 7.75 -6.62
CA SER A 69 6.25 8.79 -7.29
C SER A 69 5.00 8.18 -7.92
N ILE A 70 3.83 8.69 -7.57
CA ILE A 70 2.51 8.20 -8.03
C ILE A 70 1.65 9.40 -8.47
N PRO A 71 1.01 9.37 -9.65
CA PRO A 71 0.12 10.45 -10.07
C PRO A 71 -1.07 10.56 -9.09
N CYS A 72 -1.21 11.72 -8.46
CA CYS A 72 -2.27 11.98 -7.50
C CYS A 72 -2.66 13.46 -7.49
N GLY A 73 -3.95 13.77 -7.35
CA GLY A 73 -4.46 15.14 -7.26
C GLY A 73 -5.15 15.45 -5.93
N GLY A 74 -4.96 14.61 -4.91
CA GLY A 74 -5.59 14.74 -3.60
C GLY A 74 -4.82 15.63 -2.62
N THR A 75 -5.41 15.80 -1.43
CA THR A 75 -4.72 16.39 -0.28
C THR A 75 -3.99 15.29 0.49
N HIS A 76 -2.75 15.55 0.88
CA HIS A 76 -1.88 14.58 1.55
C HIS A 76 -1.24 15.18 2.80
N ILE A 77 -0.75 14.29 3.66
CA ILE A 77 0.23 14.61 4.71
C ILE A 77 1.53 15.09 4.09
N GLU A 78 2.32 15.84 4.85
CA GLU A 78 3.64 16.33 4.45
C GLU A 78 4.77 15.48 5.03
N ASN A 79 4.48 14.67 6.05
CA ASN A 79 5.45 13.75 6.64
C ASN A 79 4.79 12.48 7.19
N THR A 80 5.47 11.35 7.07
CA THR A 80 4.98 10.08 7.63
C THR A 80 4.78 10.10 9.15
N SER A 81 5.42 11.00 9.88
CA SER A 81 5.19 11.19 11.34
C SER A 81 3.75 11.59 11.69
N GLU A 82 2.98 12.08 10.72
CA GLU A 82 1.57 12.41 10.92
C GLU A 82 0.70 11.13 11.01
N LEU A 83 1.20 10.00 10.50
CA LEU A 83 0.57 8.70 10.63
C LEU A 83 0.92 8.13 12.00
N LYS A 84 -0.08 7.99 12.88
CA LYS A 84 0.15 7.46 14.24
C LYS A 84 0.44 5.96 14.23
N ALA A 85 -0.49 5.18 13.69
CA ALA A 85 -0.38 3.73 13.63
C ALA A 85 -1.09 3.24 12.37
N LEU A 86 -0.31 2.79 11.39
CA LEU A 86 -0.83 2.18 10.19
C LEU A 86 -0.75 0.67 10.32
N SER A 87 -1.86 -0.03 10.11
CA SER A 87 -1.87 -1.49 10.06
C SER A 87 -2.92 -2.02 9.08
N VAL A 88 -2.73 -3.26 8.67
CA VAL A 88 -3.61 -3.98 7.75
C VAL A 88 -4.17 -5.21 8.46
N LYS A 89 -5.46 -5.46 8.26
CA LYS A 89 -6.11 -6.73 8.57
C LYS A 89 -6.53 -7.43 7.29
N LEU A 90 -6.11 -8.68 7.13
CA LEU A 90 -6.57 -9.59 6.09
C LEU A 90 -7.63 -10.53 6.66
N THR A 91 -8.77 -10.62 5.99
CA THR A 91 -9.88 -11.50 6.40
C THR A 91 -10.31 -12.33 5.22
N GLN A 92 -10.23 -13.66 5.34
CA GLN A 92 -10.84 -14.55 4.36
C GLN A 92 -12.37 -14.42 4.43
N LEU A 93 -13.02 -14.24 3.28
CA LEU A 93 -14.47 -14.17 3.18
C LEU A 93 -15.05 -15.49 2.68
N ASP A 94 -14.38 -16.12 1.71
CA ASP A 94 -14.70 -17.44 1.17
C ASP A 94 -13.47 -18.02 0.43
N ASP A 95 -13.63 -19.16 -0.27
CA ASP A 95 -12.55 -19.87 -0.97
C ASP A 95 -11.94 -19.11 -2.16
N GLN A 96 -12.51 -17.97 -2.54
CA GLN A 96 -12.07 -17.13 -3.65
C GLN A 96 -12.02 -15.65 -3.30
N HIS A 97 -12.32 -15.25 -2.08
CA HIS A 97 -12.34 -13.86 -1.68
C HIS A 97 -11.67 -13.63 -0.34
N PHE A 98 -10.94 -12.52 -0.25
CA PHE A 98 -10.47 -11.97 0.99
C PHE A 98 -10.70 -10.45 1.01
N GLU A 99 -10.65 -9.88 2.18
CA GLU A 99 -10.71 -8.45 2.41
C GLU A 99 -9.39 -7.97 3.01
N MET A 100 -8.97 -6.77 2.61
CA MET A 100 -7.90 -6.03 3.25
C MET A 100 -8.53 -4.76 3.81
N LEU A 101 -8.42 -4.56 5.12
CA LEU A 101 -8.83 -3.34 5.78
C LEU A 101 -7.58 -2.62 6.30
N THR A 102 -7.48 -1.32 6.02
CA THR A 102 -6.38 -0.48 6.53
C THR A 102 -6.88 0.35 7.70
N HIS A 103 -6.14 0.34 8.79
CA HIS A 103 -6.37 1.13 10.00
C HIS A 103 -5.31 2.22 10.07
N VAL A 104 -5.74 3.47 10.29
CA VAL A 104 -4.90 4.68 10.36
C VAL A 104 -5.19 5.43 11.66
#